data_AF-A0A919Z6K3-F1
#
_entry.id   AF-A0A919Z6K3-F1
#
_cell.length_a   1.000
_cell.length_b   1.000
_cell.length_c   1.000
_cell.angle_alpha   90.00
_cell.angle_beta   90.00
_cell.angle_gamma   90.00
#
_symmetry.space_group_name_H-M   'P 1'
#
loop_
_entity.id
_entity.type
_entity.pdbx_description
1 polymer ?
#
loop_
_entity_poly.entity_id
_entity_poly.type
_entity_poly.pdbx_seq_one_letter_code
_entity_poly.pdbx_strand_id
1 'polypeptide(L)' 'MQTIKTLTVLTNPEKRFVVGERYNGKVVGEIIDASCEWEDSIDFLYGVRDASGQPIARIENCPVIVEFQNPGEKESEE' A
#
# COMPACT_ATOMS: atom_id res chain seq x y z
N MET A 1 -0.38 -15.27 -5.92
CA MET A 1 -0.89 -14.22 -5.01
C MET A 1 -0.09 -12.97 -5.32
N GLN A 2 -0.74 -11.92 -5.81
CA GLN A 2 -0.07 -10.64 -6.10
C GLN A 2 0.04 -9.86 -4.79
N THR A 3 1.22 -9.30 -4.51
CA THR A 3 1.44 -8.41 -3.35
C THR A 3 1.49 -6.97 -3.83
N ILE A 4 0.92 -6.05 -3.06
CA ILE A 4 1.02 -4.62 -3.34
C ILE A 4 2.47 -4.20 -3.04
N LYS A 5 3.17 -3.70 -4.07
CA LYS A 5 4.54 -3.18 -3.96
C LYS A 5 4.54 -1.71 -3.61
N THR A 6 3.68 -0.94 -4.28
CA THR A 6 3.54 0.50 -4.09
C THR A 6 2.09 0.88 -3.88
N LEU A 7 1.86 1.80 -2.95
CA LEU A 7 0.62 2.55 -2.81
C LEU A 7 0.93 4.05 -2.88
N THR A 8 0.41 4.73 -3.89
CA THR A 8 0.53 6.17 -4.03
C THR A 8 -0.82 6.81 -3.76
N VAL A 9 -0.89 7.67 -2.75
CA VAL A 9 -2.08 8.45 -2.40
C VAL A 9 -2.01 9.79 -3.14
N LEU A 10 -3.00 10.03 -4.00
CA LEU A 10 -3.08 11.21 -4.85
C LEU A 10 -3.49 12.44 -4.04
N THR A 11 -2.49 13.04 -3.40
CA THR A 11 -2.57 14.26 -2.57
C THR A 11 -1.53 15.28 -3.05
N ASN A 12 -1.53 16.50 -2.51
CA ASN A 12 -0.51 17.51 -2.82
C ASN A 12 0.17 18.02 -1.54
N PRO A 13 1.43 17.65 -1.25
CA PRO A 13 2.27 16.73 -2.03
C PRO A 13 1.77 15.28 -1.95
N GLU A 14 2.13 14.47 -2.94
CA GLU A 14 1.76 13.05 -2.96
C GLU A 14 2.41 12.27 -1.81
N LYS A 15 1.74 11.19 -1.39
CA LYS A 15 2.28 10.28 -0.38
C LYS A 15 2.46 8.91 -0.99
N ARG A 16 3.68 8.41 -0.97
CA ARG A 16 4.03 7.10 -1.53
C ARG A 16 4.48 6.16 -0.42
N PHE A 17 3.96 4.95 -0.44
CA PHE A 17 4.36 3.86 0.44
C PHE A 17 4.89 2.72 -0.43
N VAL A 18 6.13 2.30 -0.20
CA VAL A 18 6.79 1.25 -0.99
C VAL A 18 7.27 0.17 -0.03
N VAL A 19 6.89 -1.09 -0.27
CA VAL A 19 7.34 -2.23 0.54
C VAL A 19 8.87 -2.34 0.47
N GLY A 20 9.50 -2.34 1.65
CA GLY A 20 10.94 -2.34 1.85
C GLY A 20 11.56 -0.95 2.09
N GLU A 21 10.85 0.14 1.79
CA GLU A 21 11.36 1.50 2.01
C GLU A 21 10.94 2.07 3.36
N ARG A 22 11.54 3.20 3.74
CA ARG A 22 11.19 3.92 4.97
C ARG A 22 10.16 5.01 4.71
N TYR A 23 9.11 5.01 5.52
CA TYR A 23 8.16 6.11 5.64
C TYR A 23 8.14 6.60 7.09
N ASN A 24 8.40 7.90 7.31
CA ASN A 24 8.50 8.51 8.65
C ASN A 24 9.39 7.71 9.63
N GLY A 25 10.53 7.22 9.14
CA GLY A 25 11.51 6.47 9.94
C GLY A 25 11.18 4.99 10.15
N LYS A 26 9.97 4.51 9.82
CA LYS A 26 9.57 3.10 9.89
C LYS A 26 9.72 2.43 8.54
N VAL A 27 10.20 1.18 8.51
CA VAL A 27 10.22 0.38 7.28
C VAL A 27 8.83 -0.14 6.99
N VAL A 28 8.34 0.08 5.78
CA VAL A 28 7.08 -0.50 5.28
C VAL A 28 7.31 -1.99 5.03
N GLY A 29 6.66 -2.82 5.84
CA GLY A 29 6.75 -4.28 5.75
C GLY A 29 5.69 -4.88 4.83
N GLU A 30 4.45 -4.39 4.91
CA GLU A 30 3.36 -4.83 4.04
C GLU A 30 2.36 -3.71 3.75
N ILE A 31 1.68 -3.84 2.61
CA ILE A 31 0.53 -3.03 2.24
C ILE A 31 -0.62 -3.99 1.93
N ILE A 32 -1.75 -3.81 2.60
CA ILE A 32 -2.95 -4.65 2.45
C ILE A 32 -4.11 -3.83 1.90
N ASP A 33 -4.83 -4.40 0.94
CA ASP A 33 -6.17 -3.94 0.57
C ASP A 33 -7.17 -4.55 1.56
N ALA A 34 -7.86 -3.69 2.29
CA ALA A 34 -8.92 -4.06 3.22
C ALA A 34 -10.23 -3.38 2.82
N SER A 35 -10.36 -3.02 1.54
CA SER A 35 -11.58 -2.43 1.00
C SER A 35 -12.73 -3.43 1.07
N CYS A 36 -13.94 -2.91 1.27
CA CYS A 36 -15.14 -3.72 1.40
C CYS A 36 -16.27 -3.09 0.60
N GLU A 37 -16.98 -3.92 -0.17
CA GLU A 37 -18.21 -3.52 -0.84
C GLU A 37 -19.40 -3.89 0.06
N TRP A 38 -20.22 -2.90 0.36
CA TRP A 38 -21.50 -3.02 1.05
C TRP A 38 -22.64 -2.86 0.05
N GLU A 39 -23.88 -3.13 0.47
CA GLU A 39 -25.05 -3.03 -0.43
C GLU A 39 -25.19 -1.65 -1.09
N ASP A 40 -24.87 -0.58 -0.35
CA ASP A 40 -25.07 0.80 -0.79
C ASP A 40 -23.77 1.64 -0.89
N SER A 41 -22.61 1.06 -0.58
CA SER A 41 -21.35 1.82 -0.52
C SER A 41 -20.11 0.95 -0.70
N ILE A 42 -19.00 1.59 -1.08
CA ILE A 42 -17.69 0.95 -1.12
C ILE A 42 -16.79 1.70 -0.15
N ASP A 43 -16.23 0.99 0.82
CA ASP A 43 -15.17 1.51 1.68
C ASP A 43 -13.83 1.23 1.03
N PHE A 44 -13.15 2.27 0.57
CA PHE A 44 -11.78 2.14 0.08
C PHE A 44 -10.83 2.23 1.25
N LEU A 45 -10.14 1.13 1.54
CA LEU A 45 -9.27 1.05 2.70
C LEU A 45 -7.96 0.32 2.39
N TYR A 46 -6.84 1.02 2.61
CA TYR A 46 -5.51 0.42 2.59
C TYR A 46 -4.82 0.53 3.94
N GLY A 47 -4.24 -0.58 4.39
CA GLY A 47 -3.42 -0.66 5.59
C GLY A 47 -1.94 -0.74 5.24
N VAL A 48 -1.13 0.15 5.81
CA VAL A 48 0.34 0.11 5.71
C VAL A 48 0.90 -0.28 7.07
N ARG A 49 1.69 -1.36 7.12
CA ARG A 49 2.24 -1.90 8.37
C ARG A 49 3.76 -2.08 8.26
N ASP A 50 4.42 -2.09 9.41
CA ASP A 50 5.84 -2.44 9.48
C ASP A 50 6.05 -3.97 9.49
N ALA A 51 7.32 -4.38 9.50
CA ALA A 51 7.70 -5.81 9.51
C ALA A 51 7.22 -6.58 10.74
N SER A 52 6.82 -5.90 11.83
CA SER A 52 6.24 -6.51 13.02
C SER A 52 4.71 -6.54 13.00
N GLY A 53 4.10 -6.09 11.90
CA GLY A 53 2.65 -5.99 11.72
C GLY A 53 2.04 -4.76 12.40
N GLN A 54 2.84 -3.84 12.94
CA GLN A 54 2.33 -2.64 13.58
C GLN A 54 1.91 -1.60 12.53
N PRO A 55 0.81 -0.87 12.75
CA PRO A 55 0.33 0.11 11.77
C PRO A 55 1.31 1.29 11.63
N ILE A 56 1.57 1.66 10.38
CA ILE A 56 2.29 2.88 9.96
C ILE A 56 1.28 3.93 9.51
N ALA A 57 0.36 3.55 8.62
CA ALA A 57 -0.65 4.44 8.07
C ALA A 57 -1.91 3.66 7.67
N ARG A 58 -3.02 4.38 7.62
CA ARG A 58 -4.31 3.89 7.10
C ARG A 58 -4.82 4.92 6.11
N ILE A 59 -5.17 4.47 4.92
CA ILE A 59 -5.68 5.32 3.84
C ILE A 59 -7.13 4.95 3.63
N GLU A 60 -8.03 5.90 3.89
CA GLU A 60 -9.47 5.69 3.85
C GLU A 60 -10.10 6.67 2.87
N ASN A 61 -10.91 6.16 1.94
CA ASN A 61 -11.73 6.95 1.02
C ASN A 61 -10.91 8.03 0.26
N CYS A 62 -9.68 7.67 -0.13
CA CYS A 62 -8.78 8.54 -0.88
C CYS A 62 -8.46 7.90 -2.25
N PRO A 63 -8.30 8.72 -3.31
CA PRO A 63 -7.83 8.21 -4.60
C PRO A 63 -6.39 7.72 -4.48
N VAL A 64 -6.15 6.50 -4.98
CA VAL A 64 -4.84 5.85 -4.94
C VAL A 64 -4.45 5.24 -6.27
N ILE A 65 -3.15 5.10 -6.50
CA ILE A 65 -2.56 4.22 -7.52
C ILE A 65 -1.92 3.06 -6.78
N VAL A 66 -2.27 1.84 -7.18
CA VAL A 66 -1.75 0.59 -6.60
C VAL A 66 -0.90 -0.12 -7.65
N GLU A 67 0.37 -0.37 -7.33
CA GLU A 67 1.27 -1.16 -8.16
C GLU A 67 1.51 -2.51 -7.49
N PHE A 68 1.23 -3.59 -8.22
CA PHE A 68 1.41 -4.96 -7.75
C PHE A 68 2.76 -5.51 -8.23
N GLN A 69 3.34 -6.41 -7.44
CA GLN A 69 4.45 -7.25 -7.86
C GLN A 69 3.97 -8.68 -8.03
N ASN A 70 4.21 -9.26 -9.21
CA ASN A 70 3.94 -10.66 -9.45
C ASN A 70 5.02 -11.53 -8.80
N PRO A 71 4.65 -12.61 -8.09
CA PRO A 71 5.63 -13.59 -7.61
C PRO A 71 6.28 -14.28 -8.83
N GLY A 72 7.50 -13.86 -9.18
CA GLY A 72 8.27 -14.40 -10.31
C GLY A 72 8.94 -13.34 -11.19
N GLU A 73 8.48 -12.09 -11.12
CA GLU A 73 9.19 -10.95 -11.71
C GLU A 73 10.35 -10.59 -10.79
N LYS A 74 11.55 -11.08 -11.13
CA LYS A 74 12.78 -10.46 -10.64
C LYS A 74 12.88 -9.11 -11.35
N GLU A 75 13.06 -8.04 -10.58
CA GLU A 75 13.57 -6.79 -11.16
C GLU A 75 14.87 -7.16 -11.86
N SER A 76 14.88 -7.09 -13.19
CA SER A 76 16.11 -7.15 -13.96
C SER A 76 16.95 -5.96 -13.49
N GLU A 77 17.96 -6.22 -12.69
CA GLU A 77 19.02 -5.25 -12.42
C GLU A 77 19.71 -4.97 -13.76
N GLU A 78 19.41 -3.81 -14.37
CA GLU A 78 20.26 -3.17 -15.38
C GLU A 78 21.39 -2.39 -14.70
#